data_AF-A0A8J3VTY8-F1
#
_entry.id   AF-A0A8J3VTY8-F1
#
_cell.length_a   1.000
_cell.length_b   1.000
_cell.length_c   1.000
_cell.angle_alpha   90.00
_cell.angle_beta   90.00
_cell.angle_gamma   90.00
#
_symmetry.space_group_name_H-M   'P 1'
#
loop_
_entity.id
_entity.type
_entity.pdbx_description
1 polymer ?
#
loop_
_entity_poly.entity_id
_entity_poly.type
_entity_poly.pdbx_seq_one_letter_code
_entity_poly.pdbx_strand_id
1 'polypeptide(L)' 'MRKNSDPAAHADLFARLKQVRAEAIEHARIARTLAQERRRIIDELLAEGFSQADLARELGVSRQAIQKMVAAGQGGGDE' A
#
# COMPACT_ATOMS: atom_id res chain seq x y z
N MET A 1 -3.52 27.33 -30.52
CA MET A 1 -2.14 26.81 -30.60
C MET A 1 -1.86 25.95 -29.38
N ARG A 2 -1.47 24.68 -29.55
CA ARG A 2 -0.83 23.94 -28.45
C ARG A 2 0.54 24.56 -28.24
N LYS A 3 0.85 24.97 -27.01
CA LYS A 3 2.20 25.40 -26.64
C LYS A 3 3.05 24.13 -26.74
N ASN A 4 3.93 24.05 -27.72
CA ASN A 4 4.90 22.95 -27.81
C ASN A 4 5.84 23.14 -26.61
N SER A 5 5.47 22.56 -25.47
CA SER A 5 6.32 22.52 -24.29
C SER A 5 7.47 21.59 -24.62
N ASP A 6 8.61 22.18 -24.99
CA ASP A 6 9.83 21.45 -25.25
C ASP A 6 10.27 20.72 -23.96
N PRO A 7 10.35 19.38 -23.97
CA PRO A 7 10.84 18.62 -22.82
C PRO A 7 12.25 19.03 -22.40
N ALA A 8 13.08 19.51 -23.34
CA ALA A 8 14.44 20.00 -23.04
C ALA A 8 14.41 21.28 -22.19
N ALA A 9 13.42 22.15 -22.37
CA ALA A 9 13.22 23.35 -21.55
C ALA A 9 12.82 23.03 -20.09
N HIS A 10 12.45 21.77 -19.81
CA HIS A 10 12.04 21.29 -18.50
C HIS A 10 12.82 20.03 -18.07
N ALA A 11 14.03 19.83 -18.61
CA ALA A 11 14.82 18.62 -18.38
C ALA A 11 14.98 18.28 -16.89
N ASP A 12 15.21 19.29 -16.04
CA ASP A 12 15.35 19.11 -14.59
C ASP A 12 14.06 18.61 -13.92
N LEU A 13 12.89 19.13 -14.34
CA LEU A 13 11.60 18.67 -13.81
C LEU A 13 11.31 17.23 -14.24
N PHE A 14 11.64 16.86 -15.48
CA PHE A 14 11.50 15.49 -15.94
C PHE A 14 12.48 14.53 -15.24
N ALA A 15 13.71 14.98 -14.95
CA ALA A 15 14.67 14.21 -14.16
C ALA A 15 14.12 13.97 -12.74
N ARG A 16 13.59 15.02 -12.09
CA ARG A 16 12.97 14.89 -10.77
C ARG A 16 11.74 13.99 -10.79
N LEU A 17 10.88 14.11 -11.80
CA LEU A 17 9.69 13.26 -11.95
C LEU A 17 10.07 11.78 -12.08
N LYS A 18 11.14 11.46 -12.82
CA LYS A 18 11.63 10.08 -12.93
C LYS A 18 12.11 9.53 -11.59
N GLN A 19 12.82 10.34 -10.80
CA GLN A 19 13.26 9.96 -9.46
C GLN A 19 12.07 9.69 -8.53
N VAL A 20 11.14 10.64 -8.43
CA VAL A 20 9.94 10.49 -7.58
C VAL A 20 9.11 9.27 -7.99
N ARG A 21 8.96 9.02 -9.31
CA ARG A 21 8.25 7.84 -9.79
C ARG A 21 8.95 6.53 -9.38
N ALA A 22 10.28 6.48 -9.45
CA ALA A 22 11.03 5.30 -9.02
C ALA A 22 10.88 5.05 -7.52
N GLU A 23 10.97 6.09 -6.70
CA GLU A 23 10.73 6.01 -5.25
C GLU A 23 9.30 5.53 -4.94
N ALA A 24 8.29 6.08 -5.61
CA ALA A 24 6.90 5.69 -5.43
C ALA A 24 6.66 4.21 -5.76
N ILE A 25 7.31 3.68 -6.81
CA ILE A 25 7.22 2.27 -7.18
C ILE A 25 7.82 1.37 -6.09
N GLU A 26 8.99 1.74 -5.55
CA GLU A 26 9.61 0.95 -4.49
C GLU A 26 8.78 1.00 -3.20
N HIS A 27 8.28 2.17 -2.82
CA HIS A 27 7.37 2.29 -1.68
C HIS A 27 6.08 1.47 -1.87
N ALA A 28 5.52 1.45 -3.08
CA ALA A 28 4.36 0.60 -3.38
C ALA A 28 4.70 -0.89 -3.26
N ARG A 29 5.90 -1.31 -3.69
CA ARG A 29 6.37 -2.70 -3.53
C ARG A 29 6.52 -3.07 -2.05
N ILE A 30 7.12 -2.20 -1.24
CA ILE A 30 7.26 -2.39 0.20
C ILE A 30 5.89 -2.46 0.87
N ALA A 31 4.98 -1.53 0.54
CA ALA A 31 3.64 -1.50 1.10
C ALA A 31 2.85 -2.79 0.78
N ARG A 32 2.96 -3.32 -0.44
CA ARG A 32 2.38 -4.62 -0.81
C ARG A 32 2.93 -5.77 0.02
N THR A 33 4.25 -5.81 0.20
CA THR A 33 4.93 -6.86 1.00
C THR A 33 4.44 -6.82 2.45
N LEU A 34 4.43 -5.65 3.07
CA LEU A 34 3.95 -5.46 4.44
C LEU A 34 2.45 -5.75 4.57
N ALA A 35 1.64 -5.46 3.56
CA ALA A 35 0.22 -5.79 3.57
C ALA A 35 -0.01 -7.31 3.58
N GLN A 36 0.78 -8.06 2.82
CA GLN A 36 0.74 -9.54 2.81
C GLN A 36 1.21 -10.11 4.14
N GLU A 37 2.30 -9.59 4.70
CA GLU A 37 2.82 -10.01 6.01
C GLU A 37 1.80 -9.72 7.11
N ARG A 38 1.21 -8.51 7.14
CA ARG A 38 0.14 -8.16 8.07
C ARG A 38 -1.05 -9.11 7.96
N ARG A 39 -1.45 -9.47 6.73
CA ARG A 39 -2.54 -10.44 6.53
C ARG A 39 -2.21 -11.79 7.16
N ARG A 40 -1.00 -12.30 6.88
CA ARG A 40 -0.53 -13.57 7.41
C ARG A 40 -0.54 -13.58 8.94
N ILE A 41 -0.03 -12.52 9.58
CA ILE A 41 -0.04 -12.38 11.04
C ILE A 41 -1.47 -12.36 11.58
N ILE A 42 -2.39 -11.64 10.93
CA ILE A 42 -3.80 -11.65 11.33
C ILE A 42 -4.37 -13.08 11.26
N ASP A 43 -4.11 -13.82 10.19
CA ASP A 43 -4.60 -15.19 10.04
C ASP A 43 -4.02 -16.15 11.09
N GLU A 44 -2.73 -16.01 11.43
CA GLU A 44 -2.07 -16.76 12.51
C GLU A 44 -2.73 -16.49 13.86
N LEU A 45 -2.99 -15.22 14.21
CA LEU A 45 -3.68 -14.85 15.45
C LEU A 45 -5.13 -15.36 15.50
N LEU A 46 -5.85 -15.31 14.37
CA LEU A 46 -7.20 -15.88 14.29
C LEU A 46 -7.17 -17.40 14.50
N ALA A 47 -6.14 -18.09 14.01
CA ALA A 47 -5.97 -19.54 14.23
C ALA A 47 -5.64 -19.89 15.68
N GLU A 48 -4.99 -18.99 16.42
CA GLU A 48 -4.75 -19.11 17.87
C GLU A 48 -6.00 -18.84 18.73
N GLY A 49 -7.11 -18.43 18.11
CA GLY A 49 -8.40 -18.25 18.78
C GLY A 49 -8.74 -16.80 19.12
N PHE A 50 -7.93 -15.83 18.72
CA PHE A 50 -8.30 -14.42 18.84
C PHE A 50 -9.46 -14.09 17.89
N SER A 51 -10.38 -13.23 18.32
CA SER A 51 -11.40 -12.70 17.43
C SER A 51 -10.93 -11.43 16.73
N GLN A 52 -11.52 -11.08 15.58
CA GLN A 52 -11.26 -9.78 14.94
C GLN A 52 -11.57 -8.58 15.83
N ALA A 53 -12.46 -8.72 16.83
CA ALA A 53 -12.75 -7.67 17.78
C ALA A 53 -11.62 -7.47 18.80
N ASP A 54 -10.95 -8.57 19.19
CA ASP A 54 -9.78 -8.52 20.06
C ASP A 54 -8.61 -7.85 19.33
N LEU A 55 -8.35 -8.26 18.08
CA LEU A 55 -7.32 -7.64 17.25
C LEU A 55 -7.57 -6.15 17.02
N ALA A 56 -8.82 -5.76 16.76
CA ALA A 56 -9.18 -4.36 16.58
C ALA A 56 -8.92 -3.53 17.85
N ARG A 57 -9.27 -4.09 19.02
CA ARG A 57 -9.05 -3.45 20.32
C ARG A 57 -7.56 -3.27 20.61
N GLU A 58 -6.77 -4.31 20.39
CA GLU A 58 -5.32 -4.30 20.64
C GLU A 58 -4.59 -3.31 19.71
N LEU A 59 -4.98 -3.26 18.44
CA LEU A 59 -4.37 -2.37 17.46
C LEU A 59 -4.93 -0.93 17.51
N GLY A 60 -5.92 -0.65 18.35
CA GLY A 60 -6.54 0.67 18.44
C GLY A 60 -7.29 1.08 17.15
N VAL A 61 -7.85 0.11 16.43
CA VAL A 61 -8.57 0.34 15.16
C VAL A 61 -10.00 -0.19 15.23
N SER A 62 -10.81 0.13 14.22
CA SER A 62 -12.14 -0.46 14.11
C SER A 62 -12.06 -1.91 13.61
N ARG A 63 -13.07 -2.72 13.96
CA ARG A 63 -13.23 -4.08 13.38
C ARG A 63 -13.29 -4.06 11.85
N GLN A 64 -13.89 -3.02 11.28
CA GLN A 64 -13.94 -2.82 9.83
C GLN A 64 -12.54 -2.62 9.24
N ALA A 65 -11.61 -1.97 9.95
CA ALA A 65 -10.24 -1.84 9.51
C ALA A 65 -9.55 -3.20 9.44
N ILE A 66 -9.73 -4.07 10.44
CA ILE A 66 -9.23 -5.45 10.41
C ILE A 66 -9.81 -6.22 9.22
N GLN A 67 -11.12 -6.10 8.97
CA GLN A 67 -11.75 -6.75 7.83
C GLN A 67 -11.18 -6.29 6.48
N LYS A 68 -10.86 -5.00 6.34
CA LYS A 68 -10.18 -4.46 5.16
C LYS A 68 -8.74 -4.97 5.04
N MET A 69 -7.99 -5.07 6.14
CA MET A 69 -6.63 -5.61 6.14
C MET A 69 -6.61 -7.09 5.73
N VAL A 70 -7.64 -7.83 6.13
CA VAL A 70 -7.89 -9.21 5.70
C VAL A 70 -8.18 -9.20 4.19
N ALA A 71 -9.18 -8.47 3.72
CA ALA A 71 -9.55 -8.45 2.29
C ALA A 71 -8.42 -7.99 1.35
N ALA A 72 -7.63 -6.98 1.75
CA ALA A 72 -6.55 -6.42 0.94
C ALA A 72 -5.41 -7.42 0.63
N GLY A 73 -5.26 -8.49 1.41
CA GLY A 73 -4.29 -9.55 1.15
C GLY A 73 -4.71 -10.56 0.06
N GLN A 74 -5.97 -10.55 -0.39
CA GLN A 74 -6.50 -11.47 -1.40
C GLN A 74 -6.44 -10.92 -2.83
N GLY A 75 -6.30 -9.60 -3.00
CA GLY A 75 -6.25 -8.93 -4.30
C GLY A 75 -4.85 -8.44 -4.62
N GLY A 76 -4.06 -9.26 -5.31
CA GLY A 76 -2.97 -8.75 -6.12
C GLY A 76 -3.53 -8.03 -7.34
N GLY A 77 -3.92 -6.77 -7.19
CA GLY A 77 -4.30 -5.92 -8.31
C GLY A 77 -5.60 -5.17 -8.08
N ASP A 78 -5.47 -3.90 -7.72
CA ASP A 78 -6.34 -2.86 -8.24
C ASP A 78 -5.43 -1.65 -8.54
N GLU A 79 -5.32 -1.38 -9.85
CA GLU A 79 -4.77 -0.20 -10.56
C GLU A 79 -3.24 0.03 -10.62
#